data_AF-N1QPM4-F1
#
_entry.id   AF-N1QPM4-F1
#
_cell.length_a   1.000
_cell.length_b   1.000
_cell.length_c   1.000
_cell.angle_alpha   90.00
_cell.angle_beta   90.00
_cell.angle_gamma   90.00
#
_symmetry.space_group_name_H-M   'P 1'
#
loop_
_entity.id
_entity.type
_entity.pdbx_description
1 polymer ?
#
loop_
_entity_poly.entity_id
_entity_poly.type
_entity_poly.pdbx_seq_one_letter_code
_entity_poly.pdbx_strand_id
1 'polypeptide(L)'
;MKLSVFLALSFILLLIIGHGLWASLFTGSAMIAAKFAAITPLLMISIVLDSTQGVLSGVARGCGWQHLAATTNLVAYYLAGMPVAILLAFKLNLYTHGLWLGLITGLACQTSVMVIITLRTKWSKLVDAMVKNRDDYVA
;
A
#
# COMPACT_ATOMS: atom_id res chain seq x y z
N MET A 1 -12.26 -0.82 -7.44
CA MET A 1 -11.90 -1.84 -6.42
C MET A 1 -11.86 -3.26 -7.00
N LYS A 2 -12.89 -3.78 -7.68
CA LYS A 2 -12.91 -5.14 -8.26
C LYS A 2 -11.69 -5.48 -9.14
N LEU A 3 -11.27 -4.55 -10.01
CA LEU A 3 -10.10 -4.72 -10.89
C LEU A 3 -8.77 -4.80 -10.13
N SER A 4 -8.61 -4.01 -9.07
CA SER A 4 -7.41 -4.01 -8.22
C SER A 4 -7.25 -5.33 -7.46
N VAL A 5 -8.37 -5.88 -7.00
CA VAL A 5 -8.38 -7.18 -6.31
C VAL A 5 -8.00 -8.30 -7.30
N PHE A 6 -8.53 -8.25 -8.53
CA PHE A 6 -8.20 -9.22 -9.57
C PHE A 6 -6.71 -9.17 -9.98
N LEU A 7 -6.16 -7.96 -10.14
CA LEU A 7 -4.75 -7.76 -10.48
C LEU A 7 -3.82 -8.24 -9.35
N ALA A 8 -4.16 -7.92 -8.10
CA ALA A 8 -3.40 -8.35 -6.94
C ALA A 8 -3.43 -9.88 -6.78
N LEU A 9 -4.60 -10.51 -6.96
CA LEU A 9 -4.74 -11.97 -6.95
C LEU A 9 -3.91 -12.63 -8.05
N SER A 10 -3.91 -12.05 -9.26
CA SER A 10 -3.10 -12.56 -10.38
C SER A 10 -1.59 -12.50 -10.07
N PHE A 11 -1.11 -11.40 -9.49
CA PHE A 11 0.28 -11.25 -9.05
C PHE A 11 0.66 -12.22 -7.92
N ILE A 12 -0.23 -12.41 -6.94
CA ILE A 12 -0.03 -13.38 -5.85
C ILE A 12 0.10 -14.80 -6.42
N LEU A 13 -0.76 -15.17 -7.37
CA LEU A 13 -0.72 -16.49 -8.00
C LEU A 13 0.60 -16.73 -8.76
N LEU A 14 1.06 -15.72 -9.50
CA LEU A 14 2.36 -15.73 -10.20
C LEU A 14 3.55 -15.90 -9.25
N LEU A 15 3.52 -15.25 -8.09
CA LEU A 15 4.58 -15.37 -7.09
C LEU A 15 4.58 -16.71 -6.38
N ILE A 16 3.41 -17.30 -6.12
CA ILE A 16 3.28 -18.64 -5.54
C ILE A 16 3.80 -19.70 -6.51
N ILE A 17 3.39 -19.65 -7.79
CA ILE A 17 3.79 -20.62 -8.82
C ILE A 17 5.28 -20.47 -9.15
N GLY A 18 5.79 -19.24 -9.21
CA GLY A 18 7.17 -18.94 -9.59
C GLY A 18 8.18 -18.92 -8.44
N HIS A 19 7.78 -19.21 -7.20
CA HIS A 19 8.59 -18.97 -6.00
C HIS A 19 10.03 -19.52 -6.12
N GLY A 20 10.19 -20.74 -6.63
CA GLY A 20 11.51 -21.36 -6.79
C GLY A 20 12.39 -20.62 -7.81
N LEU A 21 11.79 -20.13 -8.89
CA LEU A 21 12.48 -19.37 -9.93
C LEU A 21 12.88 -17.97 -9.44
N TRP A 22 11.97 -17.27 -8.76
CA TRP A 22 12.23 -15.95 -8.20
C TRP A 22 13.34 -15.96 -7.16
N ALA A 23 13.34 -16.91 -6.23
CA ALA A 23 14.40 -17.02 -5.23
C ALA A 23 15.78 -17.31 -5.88
N SER A 24 15.80 -18.15 -6.91
CA SER A 24 17.01 -18.48 -7.68
C SER A 24 17.61 -17.27 -8.42
N LEU A 25 16.78 -16.33 -8.90
CA LEU A 25 17.26 -15.11 -9.56
C LEU A 25 18.04 -14.17 -8.63
N PHE A 26 17.71 -14.15 -7.34
CA PHE A 26 18.33 -13.24 -6.37
C PHE A 26 19.45 -13.89 -5.55
N THR A 27 19.44 -15.22 -5.39
CA THR A 27 20.43 -15.91 -4.55
C THR A 27 20.70 -17.34 -5.03
N GLY A 28 21.99 -17.69 -5.11
CA GLY A 28 22.43 -19.09 -5.28
C GLY A 28 22.47 -19.90 -3.98
N SER A 29 22.29 -19.26 -2.81
CA SER A 29 22.32 -19.92 -1.51
C SER A 29 20.94 -20.45 -1.10
N ALA A 30 20.84 -21.77 -0.89
CA ALA A 30 19.64 -22.45 -0.41
C ALA A 30 19.18 -21.91 0.97
N MET A 31 20.11 -21.47 1.81
CA MET A 31 19.78 -20.90 3.13
C MET A 31 19.01 -19.58 3.01
N ILE A 32 19.41 -18.72 2.07
CA ILE A 32 18.73 -17.44 1.83
C ILE A 32 17.37 -17.67 1.17
N ALA A 33 17.29 -18.63 0.24
CA ALA A 33 16.03 -19.02 -0.40
C ALA A 33 15.00 -19.54 0.61
N ALA A 34 15.41 -20.36 1.58
CA ALA A 34 14.54 -20.84 2.65
C ALA A 34 14.06 -19.71 3.58
N LYS A 35 14.93 -18.75 3.92
CA LYS A 35 14.53 -17.57 4.70
C LYS A 35 13.58 -16.65 3.94
N PHE A 36 13.79 -16.49 2.63
CA PHE A 36 12.88 -15.74 1.78
C PHE A 36 11.49 -16.39 1.76
N ALA A 37 11.42 -17.72 1.65
CA ALA A 37 10.17 -18.46 1.67
C ALA A 37 9.32 -18.22 2.92
N ALA A 38 9.95 -18.07 4.08
CA ALA A 38 9.27 -17.75 5.33
C ALA A 38 8.65 -16.33 5.33
N ILE A 39 9.21 -15.40 4.56
CA ILE A 39 8.78 -14.00 4.50
C ILE A 39 7.80 -13.76 3.33
N THR A 40 7.77 -14.64 2.33
CA THR A 40 6.87 -14.59 1.17
C THR A 40 5.40 -14.28 1.52
N PRO A 41 4.78 -14.83 2.59
CA PRO A 41 3.41 -14.47 2.96
C PRO A 41 3.24 -12.99 3.34
N LEU A 42 4.20 -12.40 4.06
CA LEU A 42 4.20 -10.97 4.40
C LEU A 42 4.36 -10.11 3.15
N LEU A 43 5.21 -10.54 2.22
CA LEU A 43 5.39 -9.89 0.93
C LEU A 43 4.06 -9.88 0.13
N MET A 44 3.33 -10.99 0.09
CA MET A 44 2.02 -11.05 -0.60
C MET A 44 1.03 -10.04 -0.02
N ILE A 45 0.93 -9.95 1.30
CA ILE A 45 0.05 -8.98 1.97
C ILE A 45 0.46 -7.55 1.61
N SER A 46 1.76 -7.26 1.60
CA SER A 46 2.30 -5.95 1.23
C SER A 46 1.89 -5.56 -0.19
N ILE A 47 2.03 -6.48 -1.16
CA ILE A 47 1.68 -6.24 -2.57
C ILE A 47 0.19 -5.90 -2.76
N VAL A 48 -0.70 -6.57 -2.03
CA VAL A 48 -2.16 -6.29 -2.07
C VAL A 48 -2.45 -4.88 -1.56
N LEU A 49 -1.83 -4.50 -0.45
CA LEU A 49 -1.99 -3.18 0.13
C LEU A 49 -1.41 -2.09 -0.78
N ASP A 50 -0.21 -2.31 -1.33
CA ASP A 50 0.44 -1.42 -2.29
C ASP A 50 -0.39 -1.22 -3.57
N SER A 51 -0.99 -2.30 -4.07
CA SER A 51 -1.88 -2.22 -5.25
C SER A 51 -3.10 -1.34 -4.96
N THR A 52 -3.70 -1.49 -3.78
CA THR A 52 -4.85 -0.68 -3.35
C THR A 52 -4.45 0.79 -3.19
N GLN A 53 -3.27 1.03 -2.63
CA GLN A 53 -2.67 2.35 -2.51
C GLN A 53 -2.44 3.02 -3.86
N GLY A 54 -1.92 2.29 -4.85
CA GLY A 54 -1.71 2.80 -6.21
C GLY A 54 -3.00 3.34 -6.82
N VAL A 55 -4.11 2.62 -6.63
CA VAL A 55 -5.43 3.05 -7.08
C VAL A 55 -5.90 4.29 -6.34
N LEU A 56 -5.80 4.31 -5.01
CA LEU A 56 -6.22 5.47 -4.19
C LEU A 56 -5.39 6.72 -4.50
N SER A 57 -4.08 6.56 -4.73
CA SER A 57 -3.19 7.64 -5.16
C SER A 57 -3.56 8.14 -6.56
N GLY A 58 -4.00 7.24 -7.46
CA GLY A 58 -4.59 7.61 -8.75
C GLY A 58 -5.84 8.47 -8.59
N VAL A 59 -6.77 8.05 -7.73
CA VAL A 59 -8.00 8.82 -7.42
C VAL A 59 -7.66 10.17 -6.81
N ALA A 60 -6.76 10.21 -5.82
CA ALA A 60 -6.35 11.45 -5.17
C ALA A 60 -5.73 12.43 -6.16
N ARG A 61 -4.92 11.97 -7.12
CA ARG A 61 -4.40 12.81 -8.20
C ARG A 61 -5.50 13.28 -9.15
N GLY A 62 -6.44 12.42 -9.53
CA GLY A 62 -7.57 12.78 -10.38
C GLY A 62 -8.51 13.82 -9.75
N CYS A 63 -8.63 13.84 -8.43
CA CYS A 63 -9.46 14.79 -7.69
C CYS A 63 -8.69 16.02 -7.16
N GLY A 64 -7.38 16.13 -7.39
CA GLY A 64 -6.54 17.21 -6.86
C GLY A 64 -6.22 17.10 -5.35
N TRP A 65 -6.45 15.97 -4.72
CA TRP A 65 -6.25 15.74 -3.27
C TRP A 65 -4.84 15.26 -2.91
N GLN A 66 -3.84 15.64 -3.70
CA GLN A 66 -2.46 15.19 -3.50
C GLN A 66 -1.91 15.60 -2.13
N HIS A 67 -2.24 16.80 -1.66
CA HIS A 67 -1.83 17.27 -0.33
C HIS A 67 -2.41 16.42 0.80
N LEU A 68 -3.68 16.04 0.72
CA LEU A 68 -4.31 15.14 1.69
C LEU A 68 -3.64 13.75 1.69
N ALA A 69 -3.31 13.23 0.51
CA ALA A 69 -2.60 11.97 0.36
C ALA A 69 -1.20 12.01 0.98
N ALA A 70 -0.43 13.04 0.69
CA ALA A 70 0.92 13.20 1.21
C ALA A 70 0.95 13.33 2.73
N THR A 71 0.08 14.17 3.31
CA THR A 71 0.00 14.35 4.77
C THR A 71 -0.43 13.07 5.47
N THR A 72 -1.43 12.38 4.94
CA THR A 72 -1.90 11.09 5.51
C THR A 72 -0.80 10.03 5.47
N ASN A 73 -0.06 9.96 4.36
CA ASN A 73 1.09 9.06 4.22
C ASN A 73 2.15 9.34 5.31
N LEU A 74 2.56 10.60 5.44
CA LEU A 74 3.60 10.97 6.40
C LEU A 74 3.18 10.66 7.84
N VAL A 75 1.94 10.99 8.21
CA VAL A 75 1.37 10.67 9.52
C VAL A 75 1.34 9.15 9.77
N ALA A 76 0.83 8.37 8.82
CA ALA A 76 0.69 6.93 8.98
C ALA A 76 2.04 6.21 9.15
N TYR A 77 3.04 6.55 8.33
CA TYR A 77 4.34 5.89 8.41
C TYR A 77 5.18 6.35 9.61
N TYR A 78 5.16 7.64 9.94
CA TYR A 78 5.99 8.15 11.04
C TYR A 78 5.36 7.97 12.42
N LEU A 79 4.03 8.12 12.56
CA LEU A 79 3.38 8.01 13.87
C LEU A 79 2.89 6.61 14.21
N ALA A 80 2.61 5.77 13.20
CA ALA A 80 2.15 4.40 13.44
C ALA A 80 3.17 3.36 12.97
N GLY A 81 3.57 3.41 11.69
CA GLY A 81 4.44 2.38 11.10
C GLY A 81 5.79 2.27 11.79
N MET A 82 6.50 3.39 11.97
CA MET A 82 7.84 3.43 12.55
C MET A 82 7.88 3.02 14.03
N PRO A 83 7.00 3.51 14.93
CA PRO A 83 6.96 3.03 16.31
C PRO A 83 6.67 1.54 16.41
N VAL A 84 5.74 1.03 15.60
CA VAL A 84 5.40 -0.41 15.56
C VAL A 84 6.56 -1.23 15.03
N ALA A 85 7.26 -0.76 13.99
CA ALA A 85 8.45 -1.40 13.44
C ALA A 85 9.55 -1.52 14.50
N ILE A 86 9.85 -0.43 15.21
CA ILE A 86 10.89 -0.41 16.25
C ILE A 86 10.52 -1.34 17.41
N LEU A 87 9.25 -1.30 17.86
CA LEU A 87 8.75 -2.17 18.91
C LEU A 87 8.87 -3.66 18.53
N LEU A 88 8.37 -4.04 17.35
CA LEU A 88 8.40 -5.45 16.92
C LEU A 88 9.82 -5.93 16.60
N ALA A 89 10.63 -5.11 15.95
CA ALA A 89 11.98 -5.51 15.54
C ALA A 89 12.90 -5.72 16.74
N PHE A 90 12.92 -4.76 17.67
CA PHE A 90 13.91 -4.75 18.76
C PHE A 90 13.36 -5.27 20.08
N LYS A 91 12.13 -4.94 20.47
CA LYS A 91 11.58 -5.38 21.76
C LYS A 91 11.15 -6.85 21.72
N LEU A 92 10.61 -7.28 20.58
CA LEU A 92 10.14 -8.66 20.37
C LEU A 92 11.16 -9.54 19.63
N ASN A 93 12.37 -9.02 19.33
CA ASN A 93 13.44 -9.73 18.64
C ASN A 93 13.00 -10.39 17.31
N LEU A 94 12.00 -9.82 16.63
CA LEU A 94 11.54 -10.31 15.32
C LEU A 94 12.41 -9.77 14.16
N TYR A 95 13.30 -8.80 14.44
CA TYR A 95 14.22 -8.18 13.49
C TYR A 95 13.55 -7.85 12.15
N THR A 96 13.93 -8.54 11.07
CA THR A 96 13.41 -8.35 9.72
C THR A 96 11.88 -8.50 9.64
N HIS A 97 11.30 -9.47 10.35
CA HIS A 97 9.85 -9.66 10.36
C HIS A 97 9.15 -8.50 11.08
N GLY A 98 9.74 -8.00 12.16
CA GLY A 98 9.20 -6.87 12.91
C GLY A 98 9.20 -5.57 12.12
N LEU A 99 10.30 -5.29 11.39
CA LEU A 99 10.38 -4.14 10.48
C LEU A 99 9.31 -4.21 9.39
N TRP A 100 9.10 -5.40 8.80
CA TRP A 100 8.13 -5.61 7.74
C TRP A 100 6.68 -5.47 8.24
N LEU A 101 6.38 -5.98 9.44
CA LEU A 101 5.07 -5.81 10.06
C LEU A 101 4.76 -4.34 10.39
N GLY A 102 5.77 -3.57 10.80
CA GLY A 102 5.61 -2.14 10.99
C GLY A 102 5.34 -1.39 9.68
N LEU A 103 6.02 -1.77 8.59
CA LEU A 103 5.74 -1.28 7.25
C LEU A 103 4.26 -1.55 6.86
N ILE A 104 3.82 -2.81 6.97
CA ILE A 104 2.44 -3.22 6.65
C ILE A 104 1.42 -2.45 7.49
N THR A 105 1.72 -2.17 8.76
CA THR A 105 0.85 -1.39 9.63
C THR A 105 0.72 0.06 9.14
N GLY A 106 1.82 0.68 8.71
CA GLY A 106 1.81 2.00 8.08
C GLY A 106 0.96 2.03 6.80
N LEU A 107 1.16 1.05 5.90
CA LEU A 107 0.37 0.89 4.68
C LEU A 107 -1.12 0.75 5.00
N ALA A 108 -1.47 -0.15 5.93
CA ALA A 108 -2.85 -0.43 6.30
C ALA A 108 -3.54 0.80 6.90
N CYS A 109 -2.85 1.54 7.76
CA CYS A 109 -3.35 2.77 8.36
C CYS A 109 -3.65 3.83 7.30
N GLN A 110 -2.67 4.14 6.43
CA GLN A 110 -2.86 5.12 5.35
C GLN A 110 -3.98 4.70 4.41
N THR A 111 -3.99 3.44 3.97
CA THR A 111 -4.99 2.92 3.03
C THR A 111 -6.39 3.04 3.63
N SER A 112 -6.57 2.69 4.90
CA SER A 112 -7.86 2.80 5.59
C SER A 112 -8.38 4.23 5.63
N VAL A 113 -7.52 5.20 5.99
CA VAL A 113 -7.89 6.61 6.02
C VAL A 113 -8.29 7.10 4.63
N MET A 114 -7.52 6.77 3.60
CA MET A 114 -7.82 7.15 2.21
C MET A 114 -9.13 6.54 1.69
N VAL A 115 -9.39 5.28 2.02
CA VAL A 115 -10.66 4.62 1.67
C VAL A 115 -11.82 5.33 2.37
N ILE A 116 -11.70 5.65 3.65
CA ILE A 116 -12.74 6.37 4.39
C ILE A 116 -13.01 7.74 3.76
N ILE A 117 -11.98 8.52 3.44
CA ILE A 117 -12.12 9.82 2.77
C ILE A 117 -12.86 9.64 1.43
N THR A 118 -12.43 8.67 0.63
CA THR A 118 -13.03 8.38 -0.68
C THR A 118 -14.50 7.98 -0.57
N LEU A 119 -14.87 7.17 0.43
CA LEU A 119 -16.25 6.72 0.66
C LEU A 119 -17.14 7.83 1.23
N ARG A 120 -16.58 8.73 2.06
CA ARG A 120 -17.32 9.81 2.72
C ARG A 120 -17.44 11.05 1.83
N THR A 121 -16.68 11.14 0.75
CA THR A 121 -16.75 12.28 -0.16
C THR A 121 -18.02 12.24 -0.99
N LYS A 122 -18.77 13.36 -0.97
CA LYS A 122 -19.94 13.57 -1.84
C LYS A 122 -19.47 13.88 -3.25
N TRP A 123 -19.42 12.86 -4.09
CA TRP A 123 -18.99 12.95 -5.49
C TRP A 123 -19.76 13.98 -6.30
N SER A 124 -21.06 14.17 -6.05
CA SER A 124 -21.86 15.18 -6.75
C SER A 124 -21.30 16.59 -6.55
N LYS A 125 -21.02 16.97 -5.30
CA LYS A 125 -20.42 18.28 -4.98
C LYS A 125 -19.04 18.47 -5.60
N LEU A 126 -18.26 17.38 -5.72
CA LEU A 126 -16.94 17.44 -6.34
C LEU A 126 -17.06 17.72 -7.84
N VAL A 127 -17.99 17.05 -8.52
CA VAL A 127 -18.27 17.27 -9.95
C VAL A 127 -18.76 18.70 -10.17
N ASP A 128 -19.72 19.17 -9.36
CA ASP A 128 -20.26 20.53 -9.47
C ASP A 128 -19.17 21.60 -9.29
N ALA A 129 -18.26 21.39 -8.32
CA ALA A 129 -17.12 22.27 -8.11
C ALA A 129 -16.14 22.26 -9.29
N MET A 130 -15.88 21.09 -9.88
CA MET A 130 -15.01 20.96 -11.06
C MET A 130 -15.61 21.63 -12.30
N VAL A 131 -16.92 21.48 -12.53
CA VAL A 131 -17.63 22.12 -13.65
C VAL A 131 -17.62 23.64 -13.50
N LYS A 132 -17.95 24.15 -12.30
CA LYS A 132 -17.91 25.59 -12.02
C LYS A 132 -16.51 26.18 -12.28
N ASN A 133 -15.48 25.52 -11.73
CA ASN A 133 -14.11 25.98 -11.91
C ASN A 133 -13.71 25.97 -13.40
N ARG A 134 -14.19 25.01 -14.20
CA ARG A 134 -13.96 24.98 -15.65
C ARG A 134 -14.64 26.16 -16.35
N ASP A 135 -15.90 26.44 -16.03
CA ASP A 135 -16.65 27.51 -16.70
C ASP A 135 -16.06 28.90 -16.38
N ASP A 136 -15.46 29.08 -15.19
CA ASP A 136 -14.69 30.28 -14.82
C ASP A 136 -13.41 30.49 -15.67
N TYR A 137 -12.88 29.46 -16.34
CA TYR A 137 -11.72 29.59 -17.25
C TYR A 137 -12.10 29.78 -18.72
N VAL A 138 -13.37 29.53 -19.08
CA VAL A 138 -13.85 29.60 -20.48
C VAL A 138 -14.66 30.88 -20.75
N ALA A 139 -15.10 31.57 -19.69
CA ALA A 139 -15.67 32.92 -19.74
C ALA A 139 -14.59 34.01 -19.80
#